data_AF-A0A0L0BS16-F1
#
_entry.id   AF-A0A0L0BS16-F1
#
_cell.length_a   1.000
_cell.length_b   1.000
_cell.length_c   1.000
_cell.angle_alpha   90.00
_cell.angle_beta   90.00
_cell.angle_gamma   90.00
#
_symmetry.space_group_name_H-M   'P 1'
#
loop_
_entity.id
_entity.type
_entity.pdbx_description
1 polymer ?
#
loop_
_entity_poly.entity_id
_entity_poly.type
_entity_poly.pdbx_seq_one_letter_code
_entity_poly.pdbx_strand_id
1 'polypeptide(L)'
;MPARRKASGIQSPQSDDTDKDTEAYQLKRKRNNDAVKKTREKSKQTAQVRKDNVNNLRIKNKELEATIVEVKSNIEYLKNALLHKVDSSKHSEVIQQILEQDSDEEENKDIAPV
;
A
#
# COMPACT_ATOMS: atom_id res chain seq x y z
N MET A 1 27.67 7.31 -0.07
CA MET A 1 26.73 7.73 -1.13
C MET A 1 27.53 8.35 -2.27
N PRO A 2 27.41 7.91 -3.54
CA PRO A 2 28.26 8.43 -4.61
C PRO A 2 27.77 9.79 -5.10
N ALA A 3 28.72 10.70 -5.32
CA ALA A 3 28.49 12.09 -5.68
C ALA A 3 27.97 12.25 -7.12
N ARG A 4 26.95 13.11 -7.28
CA ARG A 4 26.35 13.51 -8.56
C ARG A 4 27.38 14.27 -9.40
N ARG A 5 27.82 13.69 -10.52
CA ARG A 5 28.70 14.34 -11.49
C ARG A 5 28.06 15.66 -11.96
N LYS A 6 28.71 16.79 -11.68
CA LYS A 6 28.38 18.09 -12.29
C LYS A 6 28.63 17.95 -13.80
N ALA A 7 27.56 18.03 -14.60
CA ALA A 7 27.72 18.28 -16.02
C ALA A 7 28.31 19.68 -16.18
N SER A 8 29.54 19.72 -16.71
CA SER A 8 30.20 20.89 -17.26
C SER A 8 29.27 21.60 -18.24
N GLY A 9 29.24 22.94 -18.16
CA GLY A 9 28.39 23.80 -18.96
C GLY A 9 28.44 23.44 -20.44
N ILE A 10 27.30 23.01 -20.97
CA ILE A 10 27.02 23.04 -22.39
C ILE A 10 26.75 24.52 -22.68
N GLN A 11 27.75 25.19 -23.26
CA GLN A 11 27.56 26.49 -23.87
C GLN A 11 26.44 26.36 -24.89
N SER A 12 25.34 27.08 -24.67
CA SER A 12 24.26 27.22 -25.64
C SER A 12 24.86 27.80 -26.91
N PRO A 13 24.81 27.12 -28.07
CA PRO A 13 25.12 27.80 -29.32
C PRO A 13 24.09 28.92 -29.45
N GLN A 14 24.56 30.15 -29.65
CA GLN A 14 23.69 31.27 -30.00
C GLN A 14 22.95 30.84 -31.27
N SER A 15 21.69 30.43 -31.13
CA SER A 15 20.84 30.11 -32.27
C SER A 15 20.61 31.41 -33.00
N ASP A 16 21.13 31.53 -34.22
CA ASP A 16 20.71 32.57 -35.15
C ASP A 16 19.17 32.59 -35.19
N ASP A 17 18.57 33.76 -35.00
CA ASP A 17 17.11 33.93 -34.94
C ASP A 17 16.42 33.42 -36.22
N THR A 18 17.17 33.24 -37.32
CA THR A 18 16.72 32.69 -38.60
C THR A 18 16.29 31.23 -38.53
N ASP A 19 16.80 30.43 -37.58
CA ASP A 19 16.46 29.00 -37.47
C ASP A 19 15.13 28.74 -36.77
N LYS A 20 14.61 29.72 -36.01
CA LYS A 20 13.37 29.59 -35.22
C LYS A 20 12.10 29.60 -36.07
N ASP A 21 12.16 30.19 -37.26
CA ASP A 21 11.02 30.26 -38.18
C ASP A 21 10.97 29.07 -39.15
N THR A 22 11.97 28.19 -39.12
CA THR A 22 11.97 26.98 -39.94
C THR A 22 10.85 26.02 -39.51
N GLU A 23 10.16 25.41 -40.48
CA GLU A 23 9.11 24.42 -40.22
C GLU A 23 9.63 23.26 -39.34
N ALA A 24 10.88 22.85 -39.57
CA ALA A 24 11.56 21.82 -38.78
C ALA A 24 11.73 22.21 -37.30
N TYR A 25 12.07 23.48 -37.00
CA TYR A 25 12.14 23.98 -35.63
C TYR A 25 10.75 24.01 -34.98
N GLN A 26 9.74 24.54 -35.68
CA GLN A 26 8.37 24.62 -35.17
C GLN A 26 7.82 23.23 -34.82
N LEU A 27 8.06 22.23 -35.67
CA LEU A 27 7.65 20.85 -35.44
C LEU A 27 8.34 20.23 -34.20
N LYS A 28 9.65 20.45 -34.04
CA LYS A 28 10.39 20.02 -32.83
C LYS A 28 9.86 20.70 -31.58
N ARG A 29 9.57 21.99 -31.64
CA ARG A 29 9.06 22.77 -30.51
C ARG A 29 7.65 22.33 -30.10
N LYS A 30 6.77 22.12 -31.08
CA LYS A 30 5.41 21.58 -30.85
C LYS A 30 5.49 20.23 -30.14
N ARG A 31 6.30 19.29 -30.65
CA ARG A 31 6.52 17.98 -30.02
C ARG A 31 7.06 18.08 -28.59
N ASN A 32 8.00 18.99 -28.34
CA ASN A 32 8.52 19.20 -27.00
C ASN A 32 7.45 19.76 -26.06
N ASN A 33 6.68 20.76 -26.50
CA ASN A 33 5.59 21.32 -25.72
C ASN A 33 4.54 20.26 -25.36
N ASP A 34 4.19 19.40 -26.32
CA ASP A 34 3.26 18.30 -26.11
C ASP A 34 3.82 17.28 -25.10
N ALA A 35 5.10 16.92 -25.22
CA ALA A 35 5.78 16.02 -24.27
C ALA A 35 5.85 16.63 -22.85
N VAL A 36 6.08 17.93 -22.74
CA VAL A 36 6.11 18.65 -21.45
C VAL A 36 4.72 18.66 -20.82
N LYS A 37 3.67 18.98 -21.58
CA LYS A 37 2.28 18.93 -21.10
C LYS A 37 1.95 17.53 -20.57
N LYS A 38 2.22 16.49 -21.36
CA LYS A 38 2.02 15.09 -20.97
C LYS A 38 2.78 14.72 -19.70
N THR A 39 4.02 15.18 -19.55
CA THR A 39 4.84 14.92 -18.36
C THR A 39 4.26 15.58 -17.12
N ARG A 40 3.81 16.83 -17.24
CA ARG A 40 3.18 17.57 -16.13
C ARG A 40 1.88 16.92 -15.71
N GLU A 41 1.03 16.53 -16.65
CA GLU A 41 -0.23 15.82 -16.38
C GLU A 41 0.02 14.49 -15.69
N LYS A 42 0.97 13.69 -16.19
CA LYS A 42 1.36 12.42 -15.56
C LYS A 42 1.86 12.63 -14.14
N SER A 43 2.68 13.65 -13.90
CA SER A 43 3.17 13.99 -12.55
C SER A 43 2.01 14.36 -11.62
N LYS A 44 1.08 15.21 -12.07
CA LYS A 44 -0.12 15.60 -11.31
C LYS A 44 -0.99 14.39 -10.98
N GLN A 45 -1.27 13.54 -11.97
CA GLN A 45 -2.03 12.29 -11.77
C GLN A 45 -1.34 11.36 -10.79
N THR A 46 -0.02 11.17 -10.92
CA THR A 46 0.75 10.32 -10.00
C THR A 46 0.68 10.84 -8.56
N ALA A 47 0.78 12.15 -8.36
CA ALA A 47 0.64 12.76 -7.04
C ALA A 47 -0.76 12.57 -6.47
N GLN A 48 -1.80 12.72 -7.31
CA GLN A 48 -3.18 12.51 -6.92
C GLN A 48 -3.44 11.04 -6.53
N VAL A 49 -3.02 10.08 -7.36
CA VAL A 49 -3.14 8.64 -7.06
C VAL A 49 -2.45 8.28 -5.75
N ARG A 50 -1.26 8.84 -5.48
CA ARG A 50 -0.57 8.61 -4.19
C ARG A 50 -1.37 9.15 -3.02
N LYS A 51 -1.93 10.35 -3.13
CA LYS A 51 -2.78 10.94 -2.09
C LYS A 51 -4.01 10.07 -1.83
N ASP A 52 -4.65 9.60 -2.88
CA ASP A 52 -5.84 8.76 -2.81
C ASP A 52 -5.51 7.40 -2.20
N ASN A 53 -4.38 6.78 -2.57
CA ASN A 53 -3.90 5.54 -1.97
C ASN A 53 -3.63 5.69 -0.46
N VAL A 54 -2.99 6.79 -0.05
CA VAL A 54 -2.77 7.06 1.39
C VAL A 54 -4.10 7.24 2.12
N ASN A 55 -5.08 7.89 1.50
CA ASN A 55 -6.41 8.02 2.10
C ASN A 55 -7.10 6.66 2.24
N ASN A 56 -7.10 5.84 1.18
CA ASN A 56 -7.66 4.50 1.18
C ASN A 56 -7.00 3.61 2.25
N LEU A 57 -5.67 3.67 2.40
CA LEU A 57 -4.95 2.93 3.44
C LEU A 57 -5.34 3.39 4.84
N ARG A 58 -5.56 4.70 5.06
CA ARG A 58 -6.04 5.19 6.35
C ARG A 58 -7.44 4.70 6.68
N ILE A 59 -8.35 4.68 5.70
CA ILE A 59 -9.71 4.17 5.89
C ILE A 59 -9.65 2.68 6.22
N LYS A 60 -8.93 1.88 5.43
CA LYS A 60 -8.75 0.44 5.68
C LYS A 60 -8.13 0.16 7.05
N ASN A 61 -7.14 0.94 7.48
CA ASN A 61 -6.57 0.77 8.82
C ASN A 61 -7.59 1.04 9.91
N LYS A 62 -8.44 2.07 9.78
CA LYS A 62 -9.51 2.31 10.75
C LYS A 62 -10.53 1.18 10.79
N GLU A 63 -10.89 0.62 9.63
CA GLU A 63 -11.77 -0.54 9.54
C GLU A 63 -11.14 -1.76 10.21
N LEU A 64 -9.86 -2.04 9.94
CA LEU A 64 -9.13 -3.14 10.57
C LEU A 64 -8.95 -2.94 12.09
N GLU A 65 -8.72 -1.71 12.55
CA GLU A 65 -8.68 -1.40 13.98
C GLU A 65 -10.03 -1.67 14.64
N ALA A 66 -11.14 -1.31 13.99
CA ALA A 66 -12.48 -1.60 14.49
C ALA A 66 -12.76 -3.10 14.57
N THR A 67 -12.39 -3.87 13.53
CA THR A 67 -12.57 -5.34 13.56
C THR A 67 -11.71 -6.00 14.62
N ILE A 68 -10.48 -5.53 14.85
CA ILE A 68 -9.64 -6.02 15.95
C ILE A 68 -10.31 -5.78 17.30
N VAL A 69 -10.87 -4.60 17.52
CA VAL A 69 -11.57 -4.27 18.78
C VAL A 69 -12.80 -5.15 18.96
N GLU A 70 -13.59 -5.33 17.91
CA GLU A 70 -14.77 -6.20 17.93
C GLU A 70 -14.40 -7.66 18.24
N VAL A 71 -13.41 -8.22 17.54
CA VAL A 71 -12.95 -9.59 17.77
C VAL A 71 -12.41 -9.76 19.19
N LYS A 72 -11.65 -8.79 19.72
CA LYS A 72 -11.19 -8.81 21.11
C LYS A 72 -12.36 -8.81 22.11
N SER A 73 -13.37 -7.97 21.88
CA SER A 73 -14.59 -7.95 22.70
C SER A 73 -15.31 -9.29 22.65
N ASN A 74 -15.40 -9.91 21.47
CA ASN A 74 -16.03 -11.22 21.30
C ASN A 74 -15.25 -12.32 22.02
N ILE A 75 -13.91 -12.29 21.95
CA ILE A 75 -13.05 -13.23 22.69
C ILE A 75 -13.22 -13.06 24.20
N GLU A 76 -13.23 -11.81 24.70
CA GLU A 76 -13.45 -11.55 26.13
C GLU A 76 -14.84 -12.01 26.58
N TYR A 77 -15.88 -11.77 25.78
CA TYR A 77 -17.21 -12.27 26.04
C TYR A 77 -17.24 -13.81 26.11
N LEU A 78 -16.67 -14.50 25.14
CA LEU A 78 -16.60 -15.96 25.11
C LEU A 78 -15.79 -16.51 26.29
N LYS A 79 -14.65 -15.88 26.62
CA LYS A 79 -13.83 -16.22 27.78
C LYS A 79 -14.64 -16.08 29.07
N ASN A 80 -15.37 -14.99 29.24
CA ASN A 80 -16.20 -14.78 30.41
C ASN A 80 -17.35 -15.80 30.48
N ALA A 81 -18.00 -16.09 29.36
CA ALA A 81 -19.08 -17.09 29.29
C ALA A 81 -18.59 -18.49 29.66
N LEU A 82 -17.42 -18.90 29.18
CA LEU A 82 -16.79 -20.19 29.49
C LEU A 82 -16.39 -20.28 30.97
N LEU A 83 -15.83 -19.20 31.52
CA LEU A 83 -15.24 -19.20 32.86
C LEU A 83 -16.22 -18.80 33.98
N HIS A 84 -17.43 -18.31 33.65
CA HIS A 84 -18.42 -17.84 34.63
C HIS A 84 -18.79 -18.89 35.69
N LYS A 85 -18.76 -20.17 35.35
CA LYS A 85 -19.13 -21.28 36.25
C LYS A 85 -17.92 -22.00 36.87
N VAL A 86 -16.71 -21.53 36.58
CA VAL A 86 -15.46 -22.17 36.99
C VAL A 86 -14.74 -21.26 37.99
N ASP A 87 -14.25 -21.83 39.09
CA ASP A 87 -13.43 -21.10 40.05
C ASP A 87 -12.17 -20.54 39.38
N SER A 88 -11.77 -19.32 39.76
CA SER A 88 -10.64 -18.63 39.14
C SER A 88 -9.31 -19.41 39.19
N SER A 89 -9.13 -20.31 40.17
CA SER A 89 -7.94 -21.15 40.27
C SER A 89 -7.87 -22.25 39.20
N LYS A 90 -9.01 -22.62 38.60
CA LYS A 90 -9.14 -23.72 37.62
C LYS A 90 -9.31 -23.22 36.18
N HIS A 91 -9.33 -21.91 35.96
CA HIS A 91 -9.52 -21.32 34.62
C HIS A 91 -8.48 -21.82 33.61
N SER A 92 -7.22 -21.93 34.02
CA SER A 92 -6.14 -22.40 33.15
C SER A 92 -6.28 -23.88 32.76
N GLU A 93 -6.68 -24.72 33.72
CA GLU A 93 -6.85 -26.16 33.51
C GLU A 93 -8.01 -26.45 32.56
N VAL A 94 -9.15 -25.76 32.74
CA VAL A 94 -10.32 -25.91 31.86
C VAL A 94 -10.03 -25.44 30.44
N ILE A 95 -9.31 -24.33 30.26
CA ILE A 95 -8.93 -23.85 28.91
C ILE A 95 -8.00 -24.85 28.21
N GLN A 96 -7.01 -25.40 28.93
CA GLN A 96 -6.10 -26.42 28.36
C GLN A 96 -6.86 -27.68 27.96
N GLN A 97 -7.79 -28.14 28.80
CA GLN A 97 -8.59 -29.33 28.53
C GLN A 97 -9.50 -29.16 27.30
N ILE A 98 -10.07 -27.97 27.08
CA ILE A 98 -10.86 -27.66 25.87
C ILE A 98 -9.97 -27.65 24.63
N LEU A 99 -8.80 -27.01 24.69
CA LEU A 99 -7.86 -26.95 23.55
C LEU A 99 -7.29 -28.33 23.18
N GLU A 100 -7.14 -29.23 24.14
CA GLU A 100 -6.66 -30.60 23.92
C GLU A 100 -7.75 -31.52 23.34
N GLN A 101 -9.04 -31.21 23.55
CA GLN A 101 -10.16 -31.98 23.02
C GLN A 101 -10.36 -31.80 21.50
N ASP A 102 -9.89 -30.70 20.92
CA ASP A 102 -10.08 -30.38 19.48
C ASP A 102 -8.91 -30.84 18.58
N SER A 103 -7.90 -31.54 19.11
CA SER A 103 -6.72 -31.93 18.31
C SER A 103 -6.87 -33.23 17.51
N ASP A 104 -8.04 -33.86 17.52
CA ASP A 104 -8.30 -35.07 16.72
C ASP A 104 -9.38 -34.77 15.65
N GLU A 105 -8.93 -34.82 14.38
CA GLU A 105 -9.71 -34.91 13.14
C GLU A 105 -10.23 -33.62 12.48
N GLU A 106 -9.43 -33.04 11.58
CA GLU A 106 -9.90 -32.74 10.21
C GLU A 106 -8.75 -32.97 9.22
N GLU A 107 -8.85 -34.06 8.46
CA GLU A 107 -8.03 -34.35 7.27
C GLU A 107 -8.18 -33.23 6.23
N ASN A 108 -7.14 -32.42 6.01
CA ASN A 108 -6.99 -31.70 4.74
C ASN A 108 -6.12 -32.53 3.78
N LYS A 109 -6.69 -33.64 3.29
CA LYS A 109 -6.31 -34.20 1.98
C LYS A 109 -7.07 -33.38 0.95
N ASP A 110 -6.40 -32.40 0.32
CA ASP A 110 -6.64 -31.96 -1.07
C ASP A 110 -5.95 -30.61 -1.34
N ILE A 111 -4.62 -30.64 -1.48
CA ILE A 111 -3.91 -29.65 -2.32
C ILE A 111 -2.91 -30.43 -3.17
N ALA A 112 -3.37 -30.92 -4.32
CA ALA A 112 -2.48 -31.31 -5.40
C ALA A 112 -1.81 -30.03 -5.96
N PRO A 113 -0.49 -30.03 -6.19
CA PRO A 113 0.15 -28.91 -6.86
C PRO A 113 -0.15 -28.97 -8.35
N VAL A 114 -0.71 -27.89 -8.91
CA VAL A 114 -0.71 -27.60 -10.35
C VAL A 114 0.38 -26.57 -10.61
#